data_AF-A0A939AAQ9-F1
#
_entry.id   AF-A0A939AAQ9-F1
#
_cell.length_a   1.000
_cell.length_b   1.000
_cell.length_c   1.000
_cell.angle_alpha   90.00
_cell.angle_beta   90.00
_cell.angle_gamma   90.00
#
_symmetry.space_group_name_H-M   'P 1'
#
loop_
_entity.id
_entity.type
_entity.pdbx_description
1 polymer ?
#
loop_
_entity_poly.entity_id
_entity_poly.type
_entity_poly.pdbx_seq_one_letter_code
_entity_poly.pdbx_strand_id
1 'polypeptide(L)'
;MRLGTVVLVVIGVVLLGLTACGGGGGGGGTTVNLGDDGKVASTMTEAEAENACKAVSAQMWRSEGNAGGKHVTCLAVGSFAKAAANDDVKACQDAYDACMAKPDEESGDDCGDAFDDLTDCKATLGEIEDCMNDQVAAIEEAFAEAKKVNCSSTEEEFKVLGDLFETDEEPTAACKLVEEKCPSMVEDDEQTEPAPPME
;
A
#
# COMPACT_ATOMS: atom_id res chain seq x y z
N MET A 1 26.04 14.16 -8.88
CA MET A 1 25.48 13.23 -7.88
C MET A 1 24.38 13.98 -7.14
N ARG A 2 23.14 13.88 -7.63
CA ARG A 2 21.95 14.43 -6.98
C ARG A 2 21.13 13.23 -6.51
N LEU A 3 21.08 13.03 -5.19
CA LEU A 3 20.42 11.91 -4.50
C LEU A 3 18.96 12.28 -4.14
N GLY A 4 18.29 13.11 -4.94
CA GLY A 4 17.08 13.82 -4.51
C GLY A 4 15.78 13.52 -5.26
N THR A 5 15.73 12.50 -6.13
CA THR A 5 14.58 12.30 -7.04
C THR A 5 13.94 10.91 -6.93
N VAL A 6 14.46 10.03 -6.08
CA VAL A 6 13.93 8.65 -5.95
C VAL A 6 12.82 8.53 -4.91
N VAL A 7 12.68 9.49 -3.99
CA VAL A 7 11.71 9.42 -2.88
C VAL A 7 10.29 9.80 -3.31
N LEU A 8 10.11 10.56 -4.40
CA LEU A 8 8.79 10.99 -4.88
C LEU A 8 7.98 9.89 -5.59
N VAL A 9 8.60 8.81 -6.04
CA VAL A 9 7.91 7.73 -6.77
C VAL A 9 7.14 6.81 -5.81
N VAL A 10 7.51 6.77 -4.52
CA VAL A 10 6.89 5.86 -3.55
C VAL A 10 5.51 6.37 -3.10
N ILE A 11 5.30 7.69 -3.04
CA ILE A 11 4.03 8.28 -2.58
C ILE A 11 2.95 8.21 -3.67
N GLY A 12 3.31 8.38 -4.94
CA GLY A 12 2.37 8.21 -6.06
C GLY A 12 1.86 6.77 -6.22
N VAL A 13 2.66 5.76 -5.87
CA VAL A 13 2.27 4.33 -5.98
C VAL A 13 1.34 3.90 -4.83
N VAL A 14 1.31 4.62 -3.70
CA VAL A 14 0.40 4.29 -2.58
C VAL A 14 -1.04 4.74 -2.85
N LEU A 15 -1.25 5.77 -3.68
CA LEU A 15 -2.59 6.21 -4.12
C LEU A 15 -3.04 5.53 -5.42
N LEU A 16 -2.11 5.13 -6.30
CA LEU A 16 -2.39 4.38 -7.53
C LEU A 16 -2.72 2.87 -7.32
N GLY A 17 -2.77 2.40 -6.07
CA GLY A 17 -3.11 1.01 -5.73
C GLY A 17 -4.48 0.82 -5.08
N LEU A 18 -5.27 1.87 -4.88
CA LEU A 18 -6.52 1.81 -4.10
C LEU A 18 -7.69 1.10 -4.81
N THR A 19 -7.50 0.62 -6.04
CA THR A 19 -8.53 -0.05 -6.84
C THR A 19 -8.57 -1.56 -6.68
N ALA A 20 -7.76 -2.20 -5.82
CA ALA A 20 -7.62 -3.67 -5.91
C ALA A 20 -7.26 -4.40 -4.60
N CYS A 21 -8.06 -4.22 -3.55
CA CYS A 21 -7.95 -5.08 -2.37
C CYS A 21 -9.31 -5.72 -2.07
N GLY A 22 -9.53 -6.92 -2.60
CA GLY A 22 -10.80 -7.63 -2.67
C GLY A 22 -10.96 -8.77 -1.65
N GLY A 23 -10.52 -8.58 -0.41
CA GLY A 23 -10.57 -9.62 0.64
C GLY A 23 -11.87 -9.60 1.44
N GLY A 24 -12.87 -10.38 1.02
CA GLY A 24 -14.10 -10.58 1.78
C GLY A 24 -13.87 -11.43 3.03
N GLY A 25 -13.63 -10.81 4.19
CA GLY A 25 -13.43 -11.54 5.44
C GLY A 25 -13.47 -10.68 6.70
N GLY A 26 -14.66 -10.52 7.30
CA GLY A 26 -14.83 -9.82 8.58
C GLY A 26 -14.00 -10.45 9.70
N GLY A 27 -13.01 -9.71 10.20
CA GLY A 27 -12.06 -10.24 11.19
C GLY A 27 -11.23 -9.21 11.94
N GLY A 28 -11.84 -8.43 12.83
CA GLY A 28 -11.23 -7.99 14.11
C GLY A 28 -9.89 -7.22 14.11
N GLY A 29 -9.49 -6.58 13.01
CA GLY A 29 -8.34 -5.69 12.92
C GLY A 29 -8.66 -4.27 13.39
N THR A 30 -7.62 -3.54 13.82
CA THR A 30 -7.71 -2.10 14.17
C THR A 30 -8.34 -1.34 13.01
N THR A 31 -9.50 -0.72 13.21
CA THR A 31 -10.23 -0.03 12.14
C THR A 31 -9.67 1.37 11.91
N VAL A 32 -9.57 1.79 10.64
CA VAL A 32 -9.43 3.20 10.26
C VAL A 32 -10.66 3.95 10.79
N ASN A 33 -10.42 5.11 11.41
CA ASN A 33 -11.46 6.01 11.89
C ASN A 33 -11.04 7.45 11.59
N LEU A 34 -11.79 8.10 10.72
CA LEU A 34 -11.61 9.46 10.22
C LEU A 34 -12.52 10.46 10.95
N GLY A 35 -13.47 9.98 11.76
CA GLY A 35 -14.19 10.76 12.75
C GLY A 35 -15.72 10.70 12.62
N ASP A 36 -16.32 11.69 11.96
CA ASP A 36 -17.78 11.76 11.78
C ASP A 36 -18.19 11.04 10.49
N ASP A 37 -18.61 9.79 10.61
CA ASP A 37 -19.00 8.90 9.50
C ASP A 37 -19.99 9.54 8.52
N GLY A 38 -20.85 10.46 8.99
CA GLY A 38 -21.88 11.13 8.19
C GLY A 38 -21.39 12.38 7.46
N LYS A 39 -20.20 12.88 7.78
CA LYS A 39 -19.62 14.07 7.14
C LYS A 39 -19.18 13.74 5.73
N VAL A 40 -19.48 14.63 4.79
CA VAL A 40 -19.05 14.51 3.39
C VAL A 40 -17.58 14.95 3.27
N ALA A 41 -16.75 14.17 2.58
CA ALA A 41 -15.31 14.42 2.46
C ALA A 41 -14.97 15.83 1.93
N SER A 42 -15.64 16.28 0.86
CA SER A 42 -15.50 17.65 0.31
C SER A 42 -15.88 18.80 1.25
N THR A 43 -16.45 18.50 2.43
CA THR A 43 -16.75 19.50 3.47
C THR A 43 -15.72 19.54 4.59
N MET A 44 -14.67 18.71 4.51
CA MET A 44 -13.55 18.78 5.43
C MET A 44 -12.81 20.09 5.28
N THR A 45 -12.19 20.53 6.37
CA THR A 45 -11.16 21.56 6.34
C THR A 45 -9.80 20.91 6.07
N GLU A 46 -8.84 21.68 5.58
CA GLU A 46 -7.44 21.25 5.37
C GLU A 46 -6.87 20.56 6.62
N ALA A 47 -7.08 21.14 7.80
CA ALA A 47 -6.62 20.56 9.06
C ALA A 47 -7.30 19.22 9.41
N GLU A 48 -8.57 19.03 9.03
CA GLU A 48 -9.25 17.76 9.22
C GLU A 48 -8.75 16.70 8.23
N ALA A 49 -8.52 17.09 6.97
CA ALA A 49 -7.95 16.20 5.95
C ALA A 49 -6.53 15.76 6.31
N GLU A 50 -5.68 16.68 6.78
CA GLU A 50 -4.33 16.37 7.25
C GLU A 50 -4.35 15.39 8.44
N ASN A 51 -5.29 15.56 9.38
CA ASN A 51 -5.45 14.64 10.50
C ASN A 51 -5.97 13.27 10.06
N ALA A 52 -6.92 13.22 9.13
CA ALA A 52 -7.40 11.99 8.51
C ALA A 52 -6.27 11.24 7.81
N CYS A 53 -5.48 11.93 6.99
CA CYS A 53 -4.30 11.37 6.33
C CYS A 53 -3.32 10.77 7.34
N LYS A 54 -2.94 11.51 8.39
CA LYS A 54 -2.05 10.98 9.44
C LYS A 54 -2.63 9.75 10.15
N ALA A 55 -3.95 9.72 10.37
CA ALA A 55 -4.62 8.58 10.98
C ALA A 55 -4.55 7.33 10.07
N VAL A 56 -4.79 7.53 8.77
CA VAL A 56 -4.67 6.48 7.74
C VAL A 56 -3.24 5.99 7.62
N SER A 57 -2.27 6.90 7.46
CA SER A 57 -0.85 6.53 7.34
C SER A 57 -0.38 5.80 8.58
N ALA A 58 -0.73 6.25 9.80
CA ALA A 58 -0.40 5.55 11.03
C ALA A 58 -1.03 4.15 11.11
N GLN A 59 -2.21 3.95 10.53
CA GLN A 59 -2.89 2.66 10.48
C GLN A 59 -2.28 1.73 9.43
N MET A 60 -2.00 2.23 8.22
CA MET A 60 -1.26 1.50 7.20
C MET A 60 0.11 1.08 7.72
N TRP A 61 0.83 2.00 8.37
CA TRP A 61 2.08 1.69 9.06
C TRP A 61 1.97 0.63 10.14
N ARG A 62 0.85 0.53 10.85
CA ARG A 62 0.64 -0.57 11.81
C ARG A 62 0.37 -1.89 11.11
N SER A 63 -0.30 -1.86 9.96
CA SER A 63 -0.53 -3.04 9.12
C SER A 63 0.77 -3.52 8.45
N GLU A 64 1.57 -2.58 7.92
CA GLU A 64 2.88 -2.83 7.26
C GLU A 64 4.02 -3.07 8.25
N GLY A 65 4.03 -2.30 9.34
CA GLY A 65 4.99 -2.38 10.45
C GLY A 65 4.68 -3.50 11.43
N ASN A 66 3.52 -4.16 11.30
CA ASN A 66 3.41 -5.55 11.73
C ASN A 66 4.46 -6.35 10.95
N ALA A 67 5.09 -7.34 11.59
CA ALA A 67 6.22 -8.10 11.01
C ALA A 67 5.98 -8.74 9.62
N GLY A 68 4.77 -8.66 9.05
CA GLY A 68 4.43 -9.07 7.70
C GLY A 68 5.09 -8.24 6.59
N GLY A 69 4.95 -6.90 6.59
CA GLY A 69 5.43 -6.07 5.47
C GLY A 69 6.94 -6.18 5.30
N LYS A 70 7.70 -5.94 6.39
CA LYS A 70 9.16 -6.11 6.40
C LYS A 70 9.60 -7.52 6.02
N HIS A 71 8.90 -8.54 6.52
CA HIS A 71 9.21 -9.93 6.17
C HIS A 71 9.07 -10.16 4.66
N VAL A 72 7.95 -9.73 4.05
CA VAL A 72 7.70 -9.88 2.62
C VAL A 72 8.74 -9.14 1.79
N THR A 73 9.01 -7.86 2.10
CA THR A 73 10.03 -7.07 1.40
C THR A 73 11.41 -7.72 1.51
N CYS A 74 11.82 -8.14 2.71
CA CYS A 74 13.12 -8.76 2.90
C CYS A 74 13.21 -10.15 2.26
N LEU A 75 12.10 -10.88 2.18
CA LEU A 75 12.04 -12.18 1.53
C LEU A 75 12.10 -12.03 0.00
N ALA A 76 11.51 -10.99 -0.56
CA ALA A 76 11.69 -10.63 -1.97
C ALA A 76 13.16 -10.27 -2.28
N VAL A 77 13.83 -9.48 -1.42
CA VAL A 77 15.28 -9.23 -1.56
C VAL A 77 16.07 -10.55 -1.49
N GLY A 78 15.70 -11.45 -0.59
CA GLY A 78 16.28 -12.78 -0.48
C GLY A 78 16.08 -13.63 -1.74
N SER A 79 14.88 -13.62 -2.32
CA SER A 79 14.59 -14.40 -3.53
C SER A 79 15.40 -13.92 -4.74
N PHE A 80 15.61 -12.61 -4.89
CA PHE A 80 16.51 -12.09 -5.92
C PHE A 80 17.96 -12.55 -5.70
N ALA A 81 18.44 -12.56 -4.46
CA ALA A 81 19.78 -13.07 -4.13
C ALA A 81 19.91 -14.58 -4.43
N LYS A 82 18.87 -15.37 -4.13
CA LYS A 82 18.77 -16.80 -4.48
C LYS A 82 18.95 -17.02 -5.97
N ALA A 83 18.16 -16.31 -6.79
CA ALA A 83 18.19 -16.41 -8.23
C ALA A 83 19.57 -16.02 -8.80
N ALA A 84 20.15 -14.92 -8.31
CA ALA A 84 21.48 -14.47 -8.71
C ALA A 84 22.61 -15.46 -8.33
N ALA A 85 22.38 -16.30 -7.31
CA ALA A 85 23.33 -17.29 -6.81
C ALA A 85 23.07 -18.72 -7.35
N ASN A 86 22.30 -18.89 -8.42
CA ASN A 86 21.91 -20.19 -8.99
C ASN A 86 21.10 -21.05 -8.00
N ASP A 87 20.03 -20.47 -7.48
CA ASP A 87 19.08 -21.09 -6.54
C ASP A 87 19.66 -21.46 -5.16
N ASP A 88 20.73 -20.79 -4.74
CA ASP A 88 21.33 -21.00 -3.43
C ASP A 88 20.44 -20.44 -2.30
N VAL A 89 19.82 -21.34 -1.54
CA VAL A 89 19.01 -21.03 -0.35
C VAL A 89 19.80 -20.24 0.69
N LYS A 90 21.11 -20.45 0.81
CA LYS A 90 21.94 -19.70 1.76
C LYS A 90 22.09 -18.23 1.35
N ALA A 91 22.25 -17.95 0.05
CA ALA A 91 22.31 -16.59 -0.46
C ALA A 91 21.01 -15.82 -0.16
N CYS A 92 19.86 -16.49 -0.28
CA CYS A 92 18.58 -15.95 0.13
C CYS A 92 18.56 -15.58 1.61
N GLN A 93 18.93 -16.54 2.48
CA GLN A 93 18.86 -16.35 3.93
C GLN A 93 19.79 -15.21 4.38
N ASP A 94 21.01 -15.17 3.87
CA ASP A 94 21.99 -14.13 4.22
C ASP A 94 21.48 -12.74 3.80
N ALA A 95 20.82 -12.62 2.64
CA ALA A 95 20.23 -11.36 2.18
C ALA A 95 18.97 -10.97 2.96
N TYR A 96 18.09 -11.93 3.27
CA TYR A 96 16.93 -11.72 4.12
C TYR A 96 17.33 -11.23 5.51
N ASP A 97 18.28 -11.91 6.16
CA ASP A 97 18.76 -11.55 7.50
C ASP A 97 19.41 -10.16 7.50
N ALA A 98 20.20 -9.84 6.46
CA ALA A 98 20.79 -8.53 6.30
C ALA A 98 19.75 -7.42 6.11
N CYS A 99 18.66 -7.72 5.39
CA CYS A 99 17.53 -6.80 5.24
C CYS A 99 16.78 -6.61 6.57
N MET A 100 16.47 -7.70 7.27
CA MET A 100 15.77 -7.66 8.56
C MET A 100 16.53 -6.89 9.64
N ALA A 101 17.87 -6.90 9.57
CA ALA A 101 18.74 -6.17 10.50
C ALA A 101 18.76 -4.65 10.26
N LYS A 102 18.24 -4.15 9.14
CA LYS A 102 18.14 -2.70 8.90
C LYS A 102 17.04 -2.10 9.78
N PRO A 103 17.25 -0.90 10.34
CA PRO A 103 16.15 -0.17 10.95
C PRO A 103 15.06 0.10 9.90
N ASP A 104 13.81 0.16 10.34
CA ASP A 104 12.73 0.61 9.46
C ASP A 104 13.02 2.07 9.09
N GLU A 105 12.95 2.38 7.79
CA GLU A 105 13.03 3.77 7.36
C GLU A 105 11.69 4.42 7.73
N GLU A 106 11.72 5.53 8.48
CA GLU A 106 10.54 6.35 8.65
C GLU A 106 10.18 6.94 7.28
N SER A 107 9.25 6.31 6.55
CA SER A 107 8.50 6.99 5.48
C SER A 107 7.86 8.21 6.11
N GLY A 108 8.31 9.39 5.69
CA GLY A 108 7.66 10.62 6.12
C GLY A 108 6.21 10.62 5.64
N ASP A 109 5.27 10.87 6.55
CA ASP A 109 3.86 11.03 6.19
C ASP A 109 3.73 12.32 5.36
N ASP A 110 3.73 12.21 4.04
CA ASP A 110 3.47 13.35 3.15
C ASP A 110 1.96 13.52 2.98
N CYS A 111 1.35 14.22 3.93
CA CYS A 111 -0.07 14.54 3.93
C CYS A 111 -0.37 15.90 3.27
N GLY A 112 0.60 16.51 2.57
CA GLY A 112 0.48 17.86 2.02
C GLY A 112 -0.64 18.01 1.00
N ASP A 113 -0.88 16.98 0.20
CA ASP A 113 -1.82 17.03 -0.93
C ASP A 113 -3.16 16.31 -0.63
N ALA A 114 -3.27 15.64 0.53
CA ALA A 114 -4.45 14.86 0.89
C ALA A 114 -5.76 15.65 0.97
N PHE A 115 -5.68 16.98 1.10
CA PHE A 115 -6.85 17.84 1.05
C PHE A 115 -7.38 18.02 -0.37
N ASP A 116 -6.50 18.17 -1.35
CA ASP A 116 -6.86 18.46 -2.75
C ASP A 116 -7.66 17.29 -3.35
N ASP A 117 -7.26 16.05 -3.03
CA ASP A 117 -7.92 14.79 -3.42
C ASP A 117 -9.33 14.61 -2.82
N LEU A 118 -9.70 15.40 -1.81
CA LEU A 118 -11.01 15.30 -1.16
C LEU A 118 -11.98 16.40 -1.59
N THR A 119 -11.49 17.44 -2.29
CA THR A 119 -12.27 18.66 -2.56
C THR A 119 -13.53 18.45 -3.41
N ASP A 120 -13.54 17.45 -4.28
CA ASP A 120 -14.67 17.06 -5.14
C ASP A 120 -15.31 15.72 -4.74
N CYS A 121 -14.79 15.07 -3.68
CA CYS A 121 -15.24 13.80 -3.16
C CYS A 121 -16.58 13.94 -2.40
N LYS A 122 -17.60 13.22 -2.90
CA LYS A 122 -18.97 13.22 -2.35
C LYS A 122 -19.24 12.06 -1.41
N ALA A 123 -18.27 11.17 -1.22
CA ALA A 123 -18.38 10.11 -0.23
C ALA A 123 -18.45 10.69 1.18
N THR A 124 -19.17 9.99 2.06
CA THR A 124 -19.06 10.30 3.49
C THR A 124 -17.78 9.69 4.06
N LEU A 125 -17.31 10.19 5.20
CA LEU A 125 -16.14 9.62 5.86
C LEU A 125 -16.35 8.16 6.23
N GLY A 126 -17.57 7.76 6.60
CA GLY A 126 -17.91 6.36 6.86
C GLY A 126 -17.78 5.48 5.60
N GLU A 127 -18.15 5.97 4.43
CA GLU A 127 -17.99 5.22 3.17
C GLU A 127 -16.50 5.05 2.80
N ILE A 128 -15.69 6.08 3.06
CA ILE A 128 -14.23 6.03 2.87
C ILE A 128 -13.59 5.07 3.87
N GLU A 129 -13.99 5.14 5.14
CA GLU A 129 -13.53 4.23 6.19
C GLU A 129 -13.86 2.77 5.86
N ASP A 130 -15.07 2.49 5.40
CA ASP A 130 -15.47 1.14 4.99
C ASP A 130 -14.56 0.61 3.87
N CYS A 131 -14.31 1.42 2.83
CA CYS A 131 -13.36 1.05 1.78
C CYS A 131 -11.94 0.82 2.32
N MET A 132 -11.42 1.73 3.15
CA MET A 132 -10.06 1.59 3.69
C MET A 132 -9.94 0.36 4.61
N ASN A 133 -10.96 0.05 5.39
CA ASN A 133 -10.99 -1.13 6.26
C ASN A 133 -11.04 -2.43 5.46
N ASP A 134 -11.81 -2.48 4.37
CA ASP A 134 -11.80 -3.59 3.42
C ASP A 134 -10.38 -3.81 2.86
N GLN A 135 -9.69 -2.73 2.51
CA GLN A 135 -8.32 -2.82 1.99
C GLN A 135 -7.30 -3.28 3.02
N VAL A 136 -7.37 -2.74 4.24
CA VAL A 136 -6.49 -3.19 5.33
C VAL A 136 -6.70 -4.68 5.61
N ALA A 137 -7.95 -5.16 5.64
CA ALA A 137 -8.25 -6.56 5.88
C ALA A 137 -7.65 -7.48 4.79
N ALA A 138 -7.77 -7.07 3.53
CA ALA A 138 -7.22 -7.81 2.40
C ALA A 138 -5.67 -7.83 2.43
N ILE A 139 -5.02 -6.69 2.75
CA ILE A 139 -3.56 -6.65 2.96
C ILE A 139 -3.13 -7.55 4.12
N GLU A 140 -3.86 -7.54 5.24
CA GLU A 140 -3.56 -8.39 6.40
C GLU A 140 -3.66 -9.88 6.06
N GLU A 141 -4.68 -10.29 5.31
CA GLU A 141 -4.86 -11.66 4.83
C GLU A 141 -3.72 -12.05 3.89
N ALA A 142 -3.39 -11.20 2.94
CA ALA A 142 -2.35 -11.47 1.96
C ALA A 142 -0.96 -11.57 2.64
N PHE A 143 -0.66 -10.71 3.61
CA PHE A 143 0.55 -10.84 4.44
C PHE A 143 0.52 -12.06 5.36
N ALA A 144 -0.64 -12.54 5.81
CA ALA A 144 -0.73 -13.77 6.59
C ALA A 144 -0.32 -15.00 5.75
N GLU A 145 -0.71 -15.04 4.47
CA GLU A 145 -0.25 -16.07 3.53
C GLU A 145 1.24 -15.93 3.21
N ALA A 146 1.69 -14.70 2.95
CA ALA A 146 3.07 -14.40 2.61
C ALA A 146 4.06 -14.82 3.71
N LYS A 147 3.67 -14.70 4.99
CA LYS A 147 4.47 -15.16 6.15
C LYS A 147 4.79 -16.66 6.17
N LYS A 148 4.09 -17.47 5.36
CA LYS A 148 4.36 -18.90 5.23
C LYS A 148 5.54 -19.16 4.29
N VAL A 149 5.85 -18.21 3.41
CA VAL A 149 6.95 -18.30 2.44
C VAL A 149 8.27 -18.05 3.16
N ASN A 150 9.32 -18.76 2.73
CA ASN A 150 10.67 -18.59 3.25
C ASN A 150 11.71 -18.95 2.17
N CYS A 151 13.00 -18.80 2.46
CA CYS A 151 14.06 -19.04 1.48
C CYS A 151 14.13 -20.49 0.91
N SER A 152 13.54 -21.45 1.62
CA SER A 152 13.43 -22.85 1.18
C SER A 152 12.16 -23.14 0.39
N SER A 153 11.24 -22.17 0.28
CA SER A 153 10.00 -22.32 -0.46
C SER A 153 10.25 -22.57 -1.95
N THR A 154 9.29 -23.26 -2.56
CA THR A 154 9.26 -23.55 -4.01
C THR A 154 8.95 -22.29 -4.81
N GLU A 155 9.22 -22.32 -6.12
CA GLU A 155 8.84 -21.23 -7.02
C GLU A 155 7.34 -20.93 -7.00
N GLU A 156 6.50 -21.97 -6.89
CA GLU A 156 5.04 -21.82 -6.77
C GLU A 156 4.63 -21.12 -5.47
N GLU A 157 5.30 -21.41 -4.35
CA GLU A 157 5.07 -20.73 -3.08
C GLU A 157 5.57 -19.27 -3.12
N PHE A 158 6.68 -19.02 -3.83
CA PHE A 158 7.17 -17.66 -4.05
C PHE A 158 6.24 -16.84 -4.97
N LYS A 159 5.46 -17.49 -5.82
CA LYS A 159 4.46 -16.81 -6.65
C LYS A 159 3.44 -16.03 -5.81
N VAL A 160 3.10 -16.51 -4.61
CA VAL A 160 2.25 -15.77 -3.65
C VAL A 160 2.82 -14.38 -3.35
N LEU A 161 4.15 -14.23 -3.31
CA LEU A 161 4.77 -12.91 -3.14
C LEU A 161 4.66 -12.06 -4.40
N GLY A 162 4.68 -12.67 -5.60
CA GLY A 162 4.47 -11.96 -6.86
C GLY A 162 3.02 -11.48 -6.97
N ASP A 163 2.07 -12.36 -6.70
CA ASP A 163 0.63 -12.07 -6.73
C ASP A 163 0.25 -10.95 -5.75
N LEU A 164 0.95 -10.81 -4.62
CA LEU A 164 0.80 -9.66 -3.69
C LEU A 164 1.10 -8.30 -4.35
N PHE A 165 2.00 -8.27 -5.32
CA PHE A 165 2.38 -7.06 -6.05
C PHE A 165 1.62 -6.92 -7.38
N GLU A 166 0.87 -7.94 -7.80
CA GLU A 166 0.01 -7.90 -8.98
C GLU A 166 -1.40 -7.48 -8.54
N THR A 167 -1.74 -6.21 -8.76
CA THR A 167 -2.97 -5.55 -8.30
C THR A 167 -4.20 -5.86 -9.18
N ASP A 168 -4.35 -7.09 -9.66
CA ASP A 168 -5.43 -7.46 -10.61
C ASP A 168 -6.76 -7.81 -9.92
N GLU A 169 -6.89 -7.64 -8.60
CA GLU A 169 -8.14 -7.90 -7.88
C GLU A 169 -9.20 -6.82 -8.12
N GLU A 170 -10.48 -7.22 -8.20
CA GLU A 170 -11.56 -6.24 -8.31
C GLU A 170 -11.75 -5.48 -6.99
N PRO A 171 -12.02 -4.16 -7.04
CA PRO A 171 -12.29 -3.38 -5.83
C PRO A 171 -13.56 -3.87 -5.14
N THR A 172 -13.60 -3.77 -3.81
CA THR A 172 -14.81 -4.12 -3.06
C THR A 172 -15.97 -3.20 -3.41
N ALA A 173 -17.19 -3.59 -3.03
CA ALA A 173 -18.36 -2.74 -3.23
C ALA A 173 -18.24 -1.38 -2.52
N ALA A 174 -17.56 -1.34 -1.37
CA ALA A 174 -17.30 -0.10 -0.65
C ALA A 174 -16.33 0.80 -1.43
N CYS A 175 -15.22 0.25 -1.94
CA CYS A 175 -14.27 1.03 -2.72
C CYS A 175 -14.83 1.47 -4.08
N LYS A 176 -15.57 0.62 -4.79
CA LYS A 176 -16.30 1.02 -6.01
C LYS A 176 -17.24 2.21 -5.77
N LEU A 177 -17.91 2.24 -4.62
CA LEU A 177 -18.79 3.36 -4.26
C LEU A 177 -18.01 4.66 -4.01
N VAL A 178 -16.83 4.56 -3.39
CA VAL A 178 -15.94 5.70 -3.15
C VAL A 178 -15.37 6.21 -4.48
N GLU A 179 -14.87 5.33 -5.35
CA GLU A 179 -14.39 5.65 -6.70
C GLU A 179 -15.45 6.41 -7.52
N GLU A 180 -16.71 5.96 -7.51
CA GLU A 180 -17.82 6.64 -8.19
C GLU A 180 -18.11 8.04 -7.62
N LYS A 181 -17.81 8.27 -6.34
CA LYS A 181 -18.12 9.51 -5.63
C LYS A 181 -16.95 10.48 -5.54
N CYS A 182 -15.73 10.01 -5.78
CA CYS A 182 -14.48 10.73 -5.55
C CYS A 182 -13.58 10.60 -6.79
N PRO A 183 -13.96 11.28 -7.90
CA PRO A 183 -13.28 11.09 -9.18
C PRO A 183 -11.82 11.54 -9.16
N SER A 184 -11.46 12.57 -8.39
CA SER A 184 -10.06 12.97 -8.18
C SER A 184 -9.18 11.89 -7.56
N MET A 185 -9.75 10.92 -6.84
CA MET A 185 -8.99 9.79 -6.30
C MET A 185 -8.69 8.72 -7.36
N VAL A 186 -9.31 8.81 -8.54
CA VAL A 186 -9.21 7.82 -9.63
C VAL A 186 -8.63 8.44 -10.90
N GLU A 187 -8.82 9.74 -11.11
CA GLU A 187 -8.28 10.46 -12.26
C GLU A 187 -6.76 10.55 -12.14
N ASP A 188 -6.10 9.61 -12.82
CA ASP A 188 -4.66 9.55 -12.96
C ASP A 188 -4.06 10.92 -13.29
N ASP A 189 -2.99 11.26 -12.59
CA ASP A 189 -1.90 12.07 -13.13
C ASP A 189 -1.19 11.30 -14.29
N GLU A 190 -1.96 10.76 -15.25
CA GLU A 190 -1.52 10.36 -16.58
C GLU A 190 -1.16 11.61 -17.42
N GLN A 191 -0.48 12.58 -16.79
CA GLN A 191 0.56 13.32 -17.49
C GLN A 191 1.65 12.31 -17.85
N THR A 192 1.39 11.60 -18.93
CA THR A 192 2.40 11.08 -19.85
C THR A 192 3.42 12.18 -20.08
N GLU A 193 4.49 12.22 -19.28
CA GLU A 193 5.69 12.94 -19.67
C GLU A 193 6.05 12.39 -21.06
N PRO A 194 6.08 13.23 -22.11
CA PRO A 194 6.40 12.76 -23.44
C PRO A 194 7.77 12.09 -23.35
N ALA A 195 7.85 10.83 -23.77
CA ALA A 195 9.08 10.05 -23.72
C ALA A 195 10.26 10.91 -24.21
N PRO A 196 11.36 11.02 -23.43
CA PRO A 196 12.48 11.84 -23.85
C PRO A 196 12.96 11.37 -25.23
N PRO A 197 13.26 12.28 -26.16
CA PRO A 197 13.71 11.90 -27.49
C PRO A 197 14.95 11.01 -27.36
N MET A 198 14.90 9.82 -27.95
CA MET A 198 16.07 8.95 -28.06
C MET A 198 17.06 9.61 -29.04
N GLU A 199 18.16 10.16 -28.52
CA GLU A 199 19.32 10.57 -29.32
C GLU A 199 20.36 9.45 -29.43
#